data_AF-A0A1I3BEF8-F1
#
_entry.id   AF-A0A1I3BEF8-F1
#
_cell.length_a   1.000
_cell.length_b   1.000
_cell.length_c   1.000
_cell.angle_alpha   90.00
_cell.angle_beta   90.00
_cell.angle_gamma   90.00
#
_symmetry.space_group_name_H-M   'P 1'
#
loop_
_entity.id
_entity.type
_entity.pdbx_description
1 polymer ?
#
loop_
_entity_poly.entity_id
_entity_poly.type
_entity_poly.pdbx_seq_one_letter_code
_entity_poly.pdbx_strand_id
1 'polypeptide(L)' 'MYSFILMEECFNCAASTPKCYTLILEGSTVLKDVAVCRECVSDLRNVEWIEVERPSTPTNSQ' A
#
# COMPACT_ATOMS: atom_id res chain seq x y z
N MET A 1 5.93 -16.52 18.91
CA MET A 1 5.06 -16.24 17.76
C MET A 1 5.73 -15.11 16.98
N TYR A 2 6.58 -15.45 16.01
CA TYR A 2 7.30 -14.45 15.23
C TYR A 2 6.34 -13.90 14.17
N SER A 3 5.84 -12.68 14.37
CA SER A 3 5.27 -11.92 13.25
C SER A 3 6.43 -11.61 12.30
N PHE A 4 6.54 -12.37 11.22
CA PHE A 4 7.39 -11.99 10.10
C PHE A 4 6.75 -10.77 9.46
N ILE A 5 7.24 -9.59 9.84
CA ILE A 5 6.98 -8.38 9.09
C ILE A 5 7.75 -8.55 7.77
N LEU A 6 7.06 -8.95 6.71
CA LEU A 6 7.62 -8.93 5.36
C LEU A 6 7.90 -7.48 5.01
N MET A 7 9.18 -7.08 5.09
CA MET A 7 9.63 -5.80 4.57
C MET A 7 9.78 -5.95 3.06
N GLU A 8 8.92 -5.25 2.35
CA GLU A 8 8.96 -5.17 0.89
C GLU A 8 9.55 -3.81 0.48
N GLU A 9 10.01 -3.71 -0.76
CA GLU A 9 10.55 -2.47 -1.29
C GLU A 9 9.41 -1.56 -1.76
N CYS A 10 9.43 -0.29 -1.34
CA CYS A 10 8.46 0.70 -1.75
C CYS A 10 8.43 0.82 -3.28
N PHE A 11 7.25 0.66 -3.87
CA PHE A 11 7.04 0.75 -5.32
C PHE A 11 7.61 2.03 -5.96
N ASN A 12 7.60 3.15 -5.22
CA ASN A 12 8.04 4.45 -5.74
C ASN A 12 9.51 4.78 -5.48
N CYS A 13 10.08 4.36 -4.35
CA CYS A 13 11.42 4.80 -3.93
C CYS A 13 12.37 3.66 -3.50
N ALA A 14 11.93 2.40 -3.63
CA ALA A 14 12.63 1.19 -3.19
C ALA A 14 12.98 1.15 -1.69
N ALA A 15 12.51 2.09 -0.87
CA ALA A 15 12.72 2.06 0.57
C ALA A 15 11.98 0.88 1.21
N SER A 16 12.60 0.19 2.17
CA SER A 16 11.98 -0.93 2.87
C SER A 16 10.75 -0.47 3.67
N THR A 17 9.59 -1.05 3.38
CA THR A 17 8.33 -0.75 4.04
C THR A 17 7.61 -2.03 4.43
N PRO A 18 7.10 -2.12 5.67
CA PRO A 18 6.28 -3.25 6.11
C PRO A 18 4.79 -3.06 5.78
N LYS A 19 4.44 -1.98 5.06
CA LYS A 19 3.05 -1.57 4.82
C LYS A 19 2.70 -1.76 3.36
N CYS A 20 1.66 -2.55 3.13
CA CYS A 20 1.05 -2.73 1.83
C CYS A 20 -0.25 -1.93 1.73
N TYR A 21 -0.57 -1.48 0.52
CA TYR A 21 -1.74 -0.68 0.18
C TYR A 21 -2.39 -1.24 -1.08
N THR A 22 -3.66 -0.93 -1.28
CA THR A 22 -4.32 -1.16 -2.57
C THR A 22 -4.32 0.15 -3.34
N LEU A 23 -3.75 0.13 -4.55
CA LEU A 23 -3.74 1.26 -5.46
C LEU A 23 -4.77 1.01 -6.56
N ILE A 24 -5.70 1.94 -6.73
CA ILE A 24 -6.68 1.95 -7.81
C ILE A 24 -6.25 3.03 -8.79
N LEU A 25 -5.87 2.64 -10.00
CA LEU A 25 -5.43 3.54 -11.05
C LEU A 25 -6.61 3.87 -11.99
N GLU A 26 -6.53 5.02 -12.66
CA GLU A 26 -7.43 5.39 -13.74
C GLU A 26 -7.55 4.26 -14.77
N GLY A 27 -8.79 3.98 -15.23
CA GLY A 27 -9.09 2.83 -16.08
C GLY A 27 -9.39 1.54 -15.31
N SER A 28 -9.73 1.63 -14.02
CA SER A 28 -10.17 0.51 -13.17
C SER A 28 -9.09 -0.55 -12.92
N THR A 29 -7.81 -0.18 -13.04
CA THR A 29 -6.70 -1.10 -12.72
C THR A 29 -6.49 -1.12 -11.21
N VAL A 30 -6.61 -2.29 -10.59
CA VAL A 30 -6.45 -2.46 -9.14
C VAL A 30 -5.19 -3.24 -8.84
N LEU A 31 -4.21 -2.59 -8.21
CA LEU A 31 -3.00 -3.22 -7.70
C LEU A 31 -3.17 -3.47 -6.20
N LYS A 32 -3.22 -4.76 -5.83
CA LYS A 32 -3.34 -5.18 -4.42
C LYS A 32 -1.97 -5.43 -3.82
N ASP A 33 -1.90 -5.32 -2.50
CA ASP A 33 -0.72 -5.65 -1.70
C ASP A 33 0.56 -4.89 -2.12
N VAL A 34 0.41 -3.66 -2.64
CA VAL A 34 1.54 -2.85 -3.08
C VAL A 34 2.26 -2.26 -1.88
N ALA A 35 3.53 -2.62 -1.71
CA ALA A 35 4.40 -2.03 -0.72
C ALA A 35 4.64 -0.55 -1.04
N VAL A 36 4.18 0.35 -0.17
CA VAL A 36 4.44 1.79 -0.30
C VAL A 36 4.82 2.36 1.05
N CYS A 37 5.90 3.12 1.11
CA CYS A 37 6.30 3.79 2.35
C CYS A 37 5.35 4.97 2.66
N ARG A 38 5.29 5.37 3.93
CA ARG A 38 4.36 6.41 4.41
C ARG A 38 4.54 7.75 3.66
N GLU A 39 5.77 8.07 3.28
CA GLU A 39 6.10 9.29 2.55
C GLU A 39 5.48 9.25 1.16
N CYS A 40 5.80 8.22 0.37
CA CYS A 40 5.27 8.07 -0.98
C CYS A 40 3.75 7.83 -1.02
N VAL A 41 3.14 7.25 0.01
CA VAL A 41 1.66 7.17 0.10
C VAL A 41 1.02 8.55 0.05
N SER A 42 1.64 9.55 0.68
CA SER A 42 1.11 10.90 0.69
C SER A 42 1.20 11.52 -0.69
N ASP A 43 2.32 11.31 -1.39
CA ASP A 43 2.51 11.75 -2.78
C ASP A 43 1.50 11.07 -3.72
N LEU A 44 1.36 9.74 -3.64
CA LEU A 44 0.41 8.98 -4.46
C LEU A 44 -1.04 9.42 -4.23
N ARG A 45 -1.42 9.79 -2.99
CA ARG A 45 -2.77 10.29 -2.68
C ARG A 45 -3.05 11.68 -3.26
N ASN A 46 -2.01 12.45 -3.58
CA ASN A 46 -2.16 13.74 -4.25
C ASN A 46 -2.26 13.58 -5.78
N VAL A 47 -2.01 12.38 -6.31
CA VAL A 47 -2.11 12.10 -7.73
C VAL A 47 -3.58 11.84 -8.08
N GLU A 48 -4.15 12.69 -8.94
CA GLU A 48 -5.57 12.68 -9.30
C GLU A 48 -6.08 11.35 -9.89
N TRP A 49 -5.20 10.59 -10.55
CA TRP A 49 -5.49 9.31 -11.19
C TRP A 49 -5.21 8.08 -10.31
N ILE A 50 -4.78 8.28 -9.05
CA ILE A 50 -4.47 7.20 -8.11
C ILE A 50 -5.30 7.34 -6.84
N GLU A 51 -6.11 6.33 -6.55
CA GLU A 51 -6.78 6.18 -5.27
C GLU A 51 -6.07 5.14 -4.40
N VAL A 52 -5.70 5.53 -3.18
CA VAL A 52 -4.91 4.70 -2.25
C VAL A 52 -5.78 4.23 -1.08
N GLU A 53 -6.27 3.01 -1.16
CA GLU A 53 -6.98 2.36 -0.06
C GLU A 53 -6.01 1.86 1.01
N ARG A 54 -6.41 2.01 2.30
CA ARG A 54 -5.62 1.50 3.42
C ARG A 54 -5.62 -0.03 3.40
N PRO A 55 -4.55 -0.69 3.90
CA PRO A 55 -4.59 -2.13 4.13
C PRO A 55 -5.81 -2.41 5.00
N SER A 56 -6.70 -3.27 4.49
CA SER A 56 -7.73 -3.86 5.33
C SER A 56 -6.98 -4.55 6.47
N THR A 57 -7.06 -3.97 7.67
CA THR A 57 -6.86 -4.76 8.87
C THR A 57 -7.75 -5.98 8.70
N PRO A 58 -7.24 -7.22 8.88
CA PRO A 58 -8.12 -8.38 8.88
C PRO A 58 -9.18 -8.10 9.96
N THR A 59 -10.38 -7.75 9.53
CA THR A 59 -11.51 -7.54 10.42
C THR A 59 -11.85 -8.93 10.91
N ASN A 60 -11.24 -9.34 12.02
CA ASN A 60 -11.79 -10.40 12.82
C ASN A 60 -13.04 -9.83 13.50
N SER A 61 -14.13 -9.75 12.71
CA SER A 61 -15.47 -9.61 13.24
C SER A 61 -15.79 -10.95 13.91
N GLN A 62 -15.63 -10.96 15.23
CA GLN A 62 -16.07 -12.07 16.09
C GLN A 62 -17.56 -11.94 16.38
#